data_AF-A0A1Z5HES7-F1
#
_entry.id   AF-A0A1Z5HES7-F1
#
_cell.length_a   1.000
_cell.length_b   1.000
_cell.length_c   1.000
_cell.angle_alpha   90.00
_cell.angle_beta   90.00
_cell.angle_gamma   90.00
#
_symmetry.space_group_name_H-M   'P 1'
#
loop_
_entity.id
_entity.type
_entity.pdbx_description
1 polymer ?
#
loop_
_entity_poly.entity_id
_entity_poly.type
_entity_poly.pdbx_seq_one_letter_code
_entity_poly.pdbx_strand_id
1 'polypeptide(L)'
;MLIPKYIFHEKFLKALLQRPLNLRRANIFTANYDLSFEYAFDKLGVYYIDGFSGFHRRCFKPETFEYDIFYPGSTTAGKVQRIEKVVRYYKLHGSLSWVNSDKRDASNLYGIEELPLILIEQEDKKGEIIVYPTAVKKSYALDLPYSELFRQFSSTINQSQSVLLTVGYAFADEHFNDIIFQALSNPSFTLVIVDFNGTKDNLHIERIKNLNDSRIIILQGEFFGDFLTFADTLMPDFYNIDSNEKIANTLNKYFDEKPKGGKEGTSEGELF
;
A
#
# COMPACT_ATOMS: atom_id res chain seq x y z
N MET A 1 -21.63 -1.32 20.85
CA MET A 1 -21.64 -1.21 19.37
C MET A 1 -20.34 -1.85 18.90
N LEU A 2 -20.39 -3.03 18.28
CA LEU A 2 -19.20 -3.71 17.78
C LEU A 2 -18.60 -2.87 16.65
N ILE A 3 -17.40 -2.33 16.89
CA ILE A 3 -16.61 -1.70 15.82
C ILE A 3 -16.41 -2.75 14.73
N PRO A 4 -16.74 -2.48 13.45
CA PRO A 4 -16.46 -3.41 12.37
C PRO A 4 -14.98 -3.79 12.41
N LYS A 5 -14.67 -5.09 12.43
CA LYS A 5 -13.31 -5.64 12.64
C LYS A 5 -12.24 -5.06 11.70
N TYR A 6 -12.66 -4.50 10.56
CA TYR A 6 -11.82 -3.94 9.50
C TYR A 6 -11.86 -2.40 9.38
N ILE A 7 -12.42 -1.67 10.35
CA ILE A 7 -12.51 -0.20 10.29
C ILE A 7 -11.15 0.49 10.11
N PHE A 8 -10.08 -0.10 10.66
CA PHE A 8 -8.72 0.42 10.55
C PHE A 8 -8.20 0.34 9.11
N HIS A 9 -8.53 -0.75 8.41
CA HIS A 9 -8.21 -0.94 7.00
C HIS A 9 -8.98 0.06 6.15
N GLU A 10 -10.26 0.34 6.48
CA GLU A 10 -11.03 1.37 5.78
C GLU A 10 -10.38 2.76 5.89
N LYS A 11 -9.95 3.16 7.09
CA LYS A 11 -9.26 4.44 7.30
C LYS A 11 -7.96 4.51 6.51
N PHE A 12 -7.14 3.45 6.59
CA PHE A 12 -5.89 3.35 5.86
C PHE A 12 -6.11 3.46 4.34
N LEU A 13 -7.07 2.73 3.79
CA LEU A 13 -7.38 2.76 2.36
C LEU A 13 -7.89 4.13 1.91
N LYS A 14 -8.73 4.79 2.71
CA LYS A 14 -9.18 6.15 2.41
C LYS A 14 -7.99 7.09 2.27
N ALA A 15 -7.07 7.07 3.23
CA ALA A 15 -5.87 7.92 3.18
C ALA A 15 -4.96 7.56 2.00
N LEU A 16 -4.72 6.26 1.77
CA LEU A 16 -3.88 5.77 0.67
C LEU A 16 -4.41 6.16 -0.71
N LEU A 17 -5.73 6.16 -0.89
CA LEU A 17 -6.38 6.45 -2.17
C LEU A 17 -6.47 7.94 -2.51
N GLN A 18 -6.08 8.83 -1.59
CA GLN A 18 -5.93 10.26 -1.87
C GLN A 18 -4.66 10.57 -2.69
N ARG A 19 -3.80 9.57 -2.92
CA ARG A 19 -2.58 9.74 -3.72
C ARG A 19 -2.90 10.25 -5.13
N PRO A 20 -2.14 11.21 -5.66
CA PRO A 20 -2.33 11.74 -7.01
C PRO A 20 -2.33 10.66 -8.10
N LEU A 21 -3.25 10.76 -9.07
CA LEU A 21 -3.44 9.78 -10.16
C LEU A 21 -2.29 9.72 -11.18
N ASN A 22 -1.43 10.73 -11.21
CA ASN A 22 -0.21 10.74 -12.03
C ASN A 22 0.89 9.84 -11.46
N LEU A 23 0.79 9.43 -10.20
CA LEU A 23 1.70 8.46 -9.59
C LEU A 23 1.31 7.03 -10.01
N ARG A 24 2.25 6.09 -9.85
CA ARG A 24 1.96 4.66 -10.00
C ARG A 24 0.91 4.24 -8.95
N ARG A 25 0.08 3.24 -9.31
CA ARG A 25 -0.88 2.61 -8.38
C ARG A 25 -0.17 2.21 -7.10
N ALA A 26 -0.86 2.36 -5.97
CA ALA A 26 -0.36 1.83 -4.72
C ALA A 26 -0.37 0.29 -4.78
N ASN A 27 0.71 -0.31 -4.30
CA ASN A 27 0.82 -1.76 -4.13
C ASN A 27 0.72 -2.07 -2.64
N ILE A 28 -0.20 -2.95 -2.27
CA ILE A 28 -0.39 -3.43 -0.90
C ILE A 28 0.08 -4.87 -0.89
N PHE A 29 1.18 -5.12 -0.19
CA PHE A 29 1.66 -6.48 0.08
C PHE A 29 1.29 -6.83 1.53
N THR A 30 0.65 -7.97 1.74
CA THR A 30 0.32 -8.47 3.07
C THR A 30 0.81 -9.89 3.28
N ALA A 31 1.33 -10.15 4.47
CA ALA A 31 1.59 -11.48 4.99
C ALA A 31 0.35 -12.09 5.67
N ASN A 32 -0.68 -11.28 5.91
CA ASN A 32 -1.91 -11.76 6.55
C ASN A 32 -2.77 -12.52 5.54
N TYR A 33 -3.23 -13.71 5.94
CA TYR A 33 -4.12 -14.56 5.15
C TYR A 33 -5.61 -14.25 5.38
N ASP A 34 -5.95 -13.42 6.38
CA ASP A 34 -7.32 -12.98 6.65
C ASP A 34 -7.87 -12.04 5.56
N LEU A 35 -9.19 -11.79 5.58
CA LEU A 35 -9.89 -11.03 4.53
C LEU A 35 -10.17 -9.54 4.91
N SER A 36 -9.42 -8.96 5.86
CA SER A 36 -9.74 -7.63 6.39
C SER A 36 -9.63 -6.52 5.34
N PHE A 37 -8.68 -6.63 4.41
CA PHE A 37 -8.53 -5.69 3.31
C PHE A 37 -9.66 -5.84 2.29
N GLU A 38 -10.03 -7.07 1.93
CA GLU A 38 -11.11 -7.36 0.97
C GLU A 38 -12.45 -6.83 1.46
N TYR A 39 -12.81 -7.07 2.73
CA TYR A 39 -14.02 -6.49 3.30
C TYR A 39 -14.00 -4.95 3.30
N ALA A 40 -12.82 -4.34 3.50
CA ALA A 40 -12.67 -2.90 3.41
C ALA A 40 -12.74 -2.40 1.95
N PHE A 41 -12.20 -3.15 0.98
CA PHE A 41 -12.32 -2.85 -0.44
C PHE A 41 -13.77 -2.87 -0.89
N ASP A 42 -14.51 -3.93 -0.57
CA ASP A 42 -15.94 -4.09 -0.88
C ASP A 42 -16.76 -2.93 -0.33
N LYS A 43 -16.56 -2.60 0.96
CA LYS A 43 -17.31 -1.53 1.62
C LYS A 43 -17.02 -0.15 1.04
N LEU A 44 -15.79 0.10 0.60
CA LEU A 44 -15.38 1.39 0.04
C LEU A 44 -15.56 1.50 -1.48
N GLY A 45 -15.92 0.40 -2.15
CA GLY A 45 -16.01 0.32 -3.61
C GLY A 45 -14.64 0.50 -4.26
N VAL A 46 -13.60 -0.10 -3.69
CA VAL A 46 -12.23 -0.06 -4.21
C VAL A 46 -12.01 -1.26 -5.11
N TYR A 47 -11.57 -1.00 -6.34
CA TYR A 47 -11.12 -2.06 -7.23
C TYR A 47 -9.72 -2.48 -6.82
N TYR A 48 -9.45 -3.78 -6.77
CA TYR A 48 -8.13 -4.30 -6.49
C TYR A 48 -7.75 -5.38 -7.50
N ILE A 49 -6.47 -5.36 -7.88
CA ILE A 49 -5.85 -6.33 -8.79
C ILE A 49 -5.03 -7.27 -7.93
N ASP A 50 -5.49 -8.52 -7.77
CA ASP A 50 -4.99 -9.51 -6.81
C ASP A 50 -4.30 -10.72 -7.42
N GLY A 51 -4.13 -10.74 -8.74
CA GLY A 51 -3.60 -11.91 -9.42
C GLY A 51 -4.69 -12.91 -9.80
N PHE A 52 -5.97 -12.63 -9.60
CA PHE A 52 -7.07 -13.51 -10.02
C PHE A 52 -7.85 -12.92 -11.19
N SER A 53 -8.35 -13.81 -12.06
CA SER A 53 -9.18 -13.45 -13.19
C SER A 53 -10.34 -14.41 -13.35
N GLY A 54 -11.48 -13.87 -13.77
CA GLY A 54 -12.71 -14.61 -13.99
C GLY A 54 -13.86 -14.06 -13.15
N PHE A 55 -15.07 -14.52 -13.46
CA PHE A 55 -16.28 -14.13 -12.73
C PHE A 55 -16.87 -15.33 -11.98
N HIS A 56 -17.32 -16.36 -12.70
CA HIS A 56 -17.84 -17.59 -12.10
C HIS A 56 -16.75 -18.50 -11.53
N ARG A 57 -15.56 -18.42 -12.12
CA ARG A 57 -14.38 -19.19 -11.71
C ARG A 57 -13.20 -18.23 -11.72
N ARG A 58 -12.79 -17.76 -10.53
CA ARG A 58 -11.63 -16.88 -10.36
C ARG A 58 -10.39 -17.73 -10.21
N CYS A 59 -9.55 -17.77 -11.24
CA CYS A 59 -8.30 -18.55 -11.23
C CYS A 59 -7.10 -17.63 -11.04
N PHE A 60 -6.05 -18.13 -10.38
CA PHE A 60 -4.80 -17.40 -10.26
C PHE A 60 -4.11 -17.28 -11.63
N LYS A 61 -3.84 -16.03 -12.00
CA LYS A 61 -3.30 -15.55 -13.26
C LYS A 61 -2.36 -14.36 -12.99
N PRO A 62 -1.07 -14.60 -12.72
CA PRO A 62 -0.14 -13.55 -12.29
C PRO A 62 0.09 -12.46 -13.34
N GLU A 63 -0.20 -12.72 -14.61
CA GLU A 63 -0.14 -11.68 -15.65
C GLU A 63 -1.14 -10.53 -15.40
N THR A 64 -2.21 -10.78 -14.62
CA THR A 64 -3.19 -9.74 -14.27
C THR A 64 -2.60 -8.60 -13.44
N PHE A 65 -1.50 -8.84 -12.71
CA PHE A 65 -0.79 -7.79 -11.98
C PHE A 65 -0.26 -6.69 -12.90
N GLU A 66 -0.01 -7.00 -14.18
CA GLU A 66 0.43 -6.03 -15.19
C GLU A 66 -0.73 -5.22 -15.80
N TYR A 67 -1.98 -5.61 -15.53
CA TYR A 67 -3.15 -4.92 -16.05
C TYR A 67 -3.46 -3.64 -15.24
N ASP A 68 -4.28 -2.77 -15.82
CA ASP A 68 -4.82 -1.56 -15.19
C ASP A 68 -6.16 -1.20 -15.85
N ILE A 69 -6.96 -0.37 -15.18
CA ILE A 69 -8.31 -0.01 -15.61
C ILE A 69 -8.37 1.48 -15.95
N PHE A 70 -8.92 1.78 -17.12
CA PHE A 70 -8.98 3.12 -17.69
C PHE A 70 -10.40 3.49 -18.09
N TYR A 71 -10.73 4.78 -18.02
CA TYR A 71 -11.95 5.29 -18.64
C TYR A 71 -11.86 5.09 -20.16
N PRO A 72 -12.98 4.73 -20.82
CA PRO A 72 -13.05 4.75 -22.28
C PRO A 72 -12.68 6.16 -22.77
N GLY A 73 -11.62 6.26 -23.58
CA GLY A 73 -11.18 7.56 -24.09
C GLY A 73 -12.20 8.15 -25.06
N SER A 74 -12.52 9.44 -24.94
CA SER A 74 -13.01 10.17 -26.11
C SER A 74 -11.82 10.41 -27.02
N THR A 75 -11.97 10.06 -28.30
CA THR A 75 -10.93 10.01 -29.33
C THR A 75 -10.20 11.33 -29.57
N THR A 76 -10.59 12.42 -28.93
CA THR A 76 -10.13 13.79 -29.21
C THR A 76 -8.98 14.26 -28.30
N ALA A 77 -8.79 13.68 -27.11
CA ALA A 77 -7.85 14.22 -26.11
C ALA A 77 -6.46 13.56 -26.08
N GLY A 78 -6.26 12.42 -26.77
CA GLY A 78 -4.98 11.70 -26.84
C GLY A 78 -4.43 11.21 -25.49
N LYS A 79 -5.17 11.37 -24.39
CA LYS A 79 -4.78 10.96 -23.04
C LYS A 79 -5.84 10.02 -22.47
N VAL A 80 -5.42 8.81 -22.14
CA VAL A 80 -6.26 7.84 -21.44
C VAL A 80 -6.23 8.15 -19.95
N GLN A 81 -7.40 8.39 -19.35
CA GLN A 81 -7.52 8.62 -17.91
C GLN A 81 -7.68 7.29 -17.18
N ARG A 82 -6.88 7.09 -16.13
CA ARG A 82 -7.00 5.95 -15.22
C ARG A 82 -8.23 6.10 -14.33
N ILE A 83 -8.92 5.00 -14.05
CA ILE A 83 -10.02 5.00 -13.06
C ILE A 83 -9.43 5.25 -11.66
N GLU A 84 -10.11 6.04 -10.84
CA GLU A 84 -9.75 6.25 -9.44
C GLU A 84 -10.03 5.00 -8.57
N LYS A 85 -9.57 4.98 -7.31
CA LYS A 85 -9.87 3.87 -6.38
C LYS A 85 -9.47 2.47 -6.88
N VAL A 86 -8.34 2.37 -7.57
CA VAL A 86 -7.74 1.08 -7.97
C VAL A 86 -6.42 0.89 -7.24
N VAL A 87 -6.22 -0.28 -6.63
CA VAL A 87 -4.95 -0.69 -6.00
C VAL A 87 -4.47 -2.04 -6.55
N ARG A 88 -3.18 -2.34 -6.40
CA ARG A 88 -2.68 -3.71 -6.56
C ARG A 88 -2.54 -4.34 -5.19
N TYR A 89 -3.02 -5.56 -5.03
CA TYR A 89 -3.12 -6.24 -3.75
C TYR A 89 -2.46 -7.62 -3.83
N TYR A 90 -1.54 -7.92 -2.92
CA TYR A 90 -0.74 -9.13 -2.97
C TYR A 90 -0.77 -9.83 -1.62
N LYS A 91 -1.23 -11.08 -1.62
CA LYS A 91 -1.25 -11.94 -0.43
C LYS A 91 -0.08 -12.91 -0.46
N LEU A 92 1.03 -12.53 0.18
CA LEU A 92 2.30 -13.24 0.08
C LEU A 92 2.27 -14.62 0.76
N HIS A 93 1.47 -14.81 1.80
CA HIS A 93 1.27 -16.09 2.49
C HIS A 93 -0.01 -16.83 2.07
N GLY A 94 -0.64 -16.42 0.97
CA GLY A 94 -1.93 -16.97 0.55
C GLY A 94 -3.11 -16.35 1.31
N SER A 95 -4.27 -17.00 1.22
CA SER A 95 -5.53 -16.44 1.69
C SER A 95 -6.47 -17.54 2.21
N LEU A 96 -7.33 -17.18 3.16
CA LEU A 96 -8.48 -18.01 3.52
C LEU A 96 -9.48 -18.19 2.35
N SER A 97 -9.43 -17.30 1.35
CA SER A 97 -10.25 -17.39 0.14
C SER A 97 -9.64 -18.26 -0.97
N TRP A 98 -8.37 -18.71 -0.84
CA TRP A 98 -7.69 -19.46 -1.89
C TRP A 98 -7.82 -20.95 -1.65
N VAL A 99 -8.22 -21.71 -2.67
CA VAL A 99 -8.34 -23.17 -2.61
C VAL A 99 -7.62 -23.83 -3.78
N ASN A 100 -7.23 -25.09 -3.60
CA ASN A 100 -6.76 -25.90 -4.71
C ASN A 100 -7.91 -26.15 -5.69
N SER A 101 -7.62 -26.01 -6.99
CA SER A 101 -8.57 -26.37 -8.03
C SER A 101 -8.63 -27.88 -8.21
N ASP A 102 -9.85 -28.42 -8.30
CA ASP A 102 -10.12 -29.83 -8.64
C ASP A 102 -9.53 -30.23 -10.01
N LYS A 103 -9.37 -29.25 -10.93
CA LYS A 103 -8.89 -29.46 -12.29
C LYS A 103 -7.83 -28.43 -12.67
N ARG A 104 -6.64 -28.90 -13.05
CA ARG A 104 -5.64 -28.11 -13.75
C ARG A 104 -5.86 -28.25 -15.26
N ASP A 105 -6.07 -27.13 -15.92
CA ASP A 105 -6.28 -27.04 -17.36
C ASP A 105 -5.52 -25.83 -17.92
N ALA A 106 -5.54 -25.64 -19.24
CA ALA A 106 -4.82 -24.53 -19.87
C ALA A 106 -5.27 -23.13 -19.41
N SER A 107 -6.47 -23.01 -18.83
CA SER A 107 -7.01 -21.77 -18.27
C SER A 107 -6.71 -21.58 -16.78
N ASN A 108 -6.26 -22.63 -16.08
CA ASN A 108 -5.83 -22.62 -14.68
C ASN A 108 -4.53 -23.43 -14.48
N LEU A 109 -3.42 -22.90 -15.03
CA LEU A 109 -2.10 -23.55 -14.99
C LEU A 109 -1.58 -23.72 -13.56
N TYR A 110 -1.87 -22.74 -12.70
CA TYR A 110 -1.44 -22.71 -11.31
C TYR A 110 -2.27 -23.65 -10.43
N GLY A 111 -3.49 -24.01 -10.86
CA GLY A 111 -4.40 -24.90 -10.13
C GLY A 111 -4.95 -24.27 -8.86
N ILE A 112 -5.20 -22.97 -8.87
CA ILE A 112 -5.60 -22.19 -7.70
C ILE A 112 -6.82 -21.38 -8.05
N GLU A 113 -7.81 -21.43 -7.17
CA GLU A 113 -9.06 -20.70 -7.30
C GLU A 113 -9.31 -19.83 -6.08
N GLU A 114 -9.98 -18.72 -6.30
CA GLU A 114 -10.50 -17.88 -5.23
C GLU A 114 -12.00 -18.11 -5.08
N LEU A 115 -12.41 -18.46 -3.86
CA LEU A 115 -13.79 -18.65 -3.48
C LEU A 115 -14.16 -17.80 -2.25
N PRO A 116 -15.37 -17.23 -2.21
CA PRO A 116 -15.94 -16.69 -0.99
C PRO A 116 -15.98 -17.75 0.13
N LEU A 117 -15.73 -17.34 1.38
CA LEU A 117 -15.70 -18.26 2.52
C LEU A 117 -16.97 -19.11 2.62
N ILE A 118 -18.14 -18.52 2.34
CA ILE A 118 -19.42 -19.23 2.37
C ILE A 118 -19.43 -20.43 1.42
N LEU A 119 -18.87 -20.29 0.21
CA LEU A 119 -18.78 -21.39 -0.75
C LEU A 119 -17.77 -22.44 -0.30
N ILE A 120 -16.64 -22.02 0.30
CA ILE A 120 -15.66 -22.96 0.87
C ILE A 120 -16.30 -23.82 1.96
N GLU A 121 -17.15 -23.24 2.81
CA GLU A 121 -17.87 -24.01 3.82
C GLU A 121 -18.94 -24.93 3.23
N GLN A 122 -19.68 -24.45 2.22
CA GLN A 122 -20.75 -25.22 1.58
C GLN A 122 -20.23 -26.40 0.75
N GLU A 123 -19.06 -26.25 0.13
CA GLU A 123 -18.42 -27.28 -0.70
C GLU A 123 -17.44 -28.18 0.09
N ASP A 124 -17.35 -28.01 1.41
CA ASP A 124 -16.40 -28.73 2.30
C ASP A 124 -14.92 -28.60 1.89
N LYS A 125 -14.55 -27.48 1.25
CA LYS A 125 -13.20 -27.21 0.76
C LYS A 125 -12.24 -26.65 1.82
N LYS A 126 -12.59 -26.75 3.10
CA LYS A 126 -11.74 -26.23 4.20
C LYS A 126 -10.35 -26.86 4.23
N GLY A 127 -10.25 -28.14 3.87
CA GLY A 127 -8.97 -28.85 3.77
C GLY A 127 -8.11 -28.47 2.57
N GLU A 128 -8.67 -27.72 1.62
CA GLU A 128 -8.01 -27.32 0.37
C GLU A 128 -7.47 -25.89 0.42
N ILE A 129 -7.69 -25.17 1.53
CA ILE A 129 -7.28 -23.78 1.71
C ILE A 129 -5.76 -23.66 1.60
N ILE A 130 -5.31 -22.67 0.84
CA ILE A 130 -3.91 -22.39 0.57
C ILE A 130 -3.44 -21.25 1.48
N VAL A 131 -2.83 -21.62 2.61
CA VAL A 131 -2.07 -20.72 3.48
C VAL A 131 -0.64 -21.26 3.64
N TYR A 132 0.34 -20.43 3.32
CA TYR A 132 1.75 -20.78 3.41
C TYR A 132 2.30 -20.38 4.78
N PRO A 133 3.03 -21.27 5.47
CA PRO A 133 3.61 -20.97 6.77
C PRO A 133 4.85 -20.07 6.64
N THR A 134 5.05 -19.21 7.63
CA THR A 134 6.18 -18.26 7.72
C THR A 134 7.56 -18.93 7.85
N ALA A 135 7.67 -20.20 8.28
CA ALA A 135 8.94 -20.65 8.89
C ALA A 135 9.49 -22.06 8.57
N VAL A 136 8.88 -22.97 7.77
CA VAL A 136 9.28 -24.40 7.93
C VAL A 136 9.67 -25.18 6.67
N LYS A 137 9.39 -24.74 5.44
CA LYS A 137 9.93 -25.47 4.29
C LYS A 137 10.39 -24.54 3.18
N LYS A 138 11.71 -24.39 3.06
CA LYS A 138 12.41 -23.83 1.89
C LYS A 138 11.90 -24.39 0.54
N SER A 139 11.26 -25.57 0.54
CA SER A 139 10.66 -26.15 -0.67
C SER A 139 9.48 -25.34 -1.20
N TYR A 140 8.63 -24.76 -0.34
CA TYR A 140 7.44 -24.01 -0.80
C TYR A 140 7.79 -22.68 -1.46
N ALA A 141 8.97 -22.13 -1.18
CA ALA A 141 9.41 -20.87 -1.78
C ALA A 141 9.60 -20.99 -3.30
N LEU A 142 9.89 -22.19 -3.79
CA LEU A 142 10.05 -22.51 -5.20
C LEU A 142 8.72 -22.94 -5.85
N ASP A 143 7.74 -23.32 -5.04
CA ASP A 143 6.46 -23.79 -5.52
C ASP A 143 5.60 -22.63 -6.04
N LEU A 144 4.82 -22.93 -7.07
CA LEU A 144 3.81 -22.02 -7.61
C LEU A 144 2.59 -22.00 -6.67
N PRO A 145 1.98 -20.83 -6.41
CA PRO A 145 2.17 -19.52 -7.02
C PRO A 145 3.16 -18.63 -6.24
N TYR A 146 3.75 -19.15 -5.16
CA TYR A 146 4.49 -18.36 -4.19
C TYR A 146 5.71 -17.68 -4.81
N SER A 147 6.45 -18.41 -5.65
CA SER A 147 7.57 -17.84 -6.39
C SER A 147 7.15 -16.71 -7.36
N GLU A 148 5.91 -16.70 -7.86
CA GLU A 148 5.36 -15.58 -8.66
C GLU A 148 5.13 -14.35 -7.78
N LEU A 149 4.51 -14.53 -6.62
CA LEU A 149 4.23 -13.45 -5.66
C LEU A 149 5.53 -12.83 -5.14
N PHE A 150 6.53 -13.66 -4.86
CA PHE A 150 7.87 -13.22 -4.46
C PHE A 150 8.58 -12.44 -5.56
N ARG A 151 8.47 -12.91 -6.80
CA ARG A 151 9.01 -12.18 -7.95
C ARG A 151 8.32 -10.83 -8.11
N GLN A 152 7.00 -10.77 -7.95
CA GLN A 152 6.24 -9.52 -8.01
C GLN A 152 6.64 -8.55 -6.89
N PHE A 153 6.79 -9.04 -5.65
CA PHE A 153 7.28 -8.25 -4.52
C PHE A 153 8.68 -7.69 -4.78
N SER A 154 9.63 -8.57 -5.15
CA SER A 154 11.00 -8.19 -5.46
C SER A 154 11.09 -7.20 -6.63
N SER A 155 10.37 -7.45 -7.73
CA SER A 155 10.34 -6.56 -8.88
C SER A 155 9.77 -5.18 -8.54
N THR A 156 8.78 -5.12 -7.65
CA THR A 156 8.12 -3.88 -7.25
C THR A 156 9.03 -3.02 -6.36
N ILE A 157 9.67 -3.61 -5.34
CA ILE A 157 10.48 -2.83 -4.39
C ILE A 157 11.89 -2.52 -4.92
N ASN A 158 12.40 -3.27 -5.90
CA ASN A 158 13.71 -2.99 -6.50
C ASN A 158 13.68 -1.88 -7.56
N GLN A 159 12.51 -1.27 -7.83
CA GLN A 159 12.41 -0.14 -8.75
C GLN A 159 13.18 1.07 -8.23
N SER A 160 13.67 1.93 -9.13
CA SER A 160 14.24 3.23 -8.74
C SER A 160 13.18 4.12 -8.09
N GLN A 161 13.61 4.94 -7.12
CA GLN A 161 12.75 5.89 -6.41
C GLN A 161 11.54 5.21 -5.75
N SER A 162 11.76 4.04 -5.16
CA SER A 162 10.74 3.26 -4.49
C SER A 162 10.80 3.47 -2.97
N VAL A 163 9.62 3.43 -2.34
CA VAL A 163 9.48 3.49 -0.89
C VAL A 163 8.69 2.27 -0.45
N LEU A 164 9.26 1.50 0.48
CA LEU A 164 8.54 0.43 1.18
C LEU A 164 8.15 0.91 2.57
N LEU A 165 6.84 0.96 2.81
CA LEU A 165 6.27 1.20 4.13
C LEU A 165 5.83 -0.13 4.72
N THR A 166 6.43 -0.55 5.84
CA THR A 166 5.99 -1.71 6.60
C THR A 166 5.20 -1.26 7.81
N VAL A 167 4.09 -1.94 8.11
CA VAL A 167 3.22 -1.60 9.24
C VAL A 167 2.88 -2.86 10.02
N GLY A 168 3.31 -2.92 11.29
CA GLY A 168 3.11 -4.10 12.14
C GLY A 168 3.83 -5.36 11.64
N TYR A 169 4.89 -5.19 10.85
CA TYR A 169 5.69 -6.31 10.36
C TYR A 169 6.92 -6.52 11.24
N ALA A 170 6.94 -7.64 11.96
CA ALA A 170 7.98 -7.95 12.94
C ALA A 170 9.34 -8.33 12.33
N PHE A 171 9.46 -8.44 10.99
CA PHE A 171 10.66 -8.94 10.31
C PHE A 171 11.07 -10.37 10.70
N ALA A 172 10.09 -11.22 11.01
CA ALA A 172 10.32 -12.63 11.33
C ALA A 172 10.42 -13.56 10.09
N ASP A 173 10.02 -13.09 8.90
CA ASP A 173 10.08 -13.87 7.66
C ASP A 173 11.40 -13.58 6.92
N GLU A 174 12.34 -14.52 6.99
CA GLU A 174 13.67 -14.36 6.37
C GLU A 174 13.60 -14.12 4.86
N HIS A 175 12.63 -14.71 4.16
CA HIS A 175 12.57 -14.58 2.70
C HIS A 175 12.08 -13.19 2.25
N PHE A 176 11.12 -12.60 2.97
CA PHE A 176 10.78 -11.19 2.74
C PHE A 176 11.95 -10.28 3.09
N ASN A 177 12.60 -10.56 4.22
CA ASN A 177 13.71 -9.76 4.71
C ASN A 177 14.87 -9.74 3.71
N ASP A 178 15.25 -10.89 3.14
CA ASP A 178 16.30 -10.99 2.13
C ASP A 178 16.02 -10.06 0.94
N ILE A 179 14.78 -10.02 0.46
CA ILE A 179 14.36 -9.15 -0.65
C ILE A 179 14.42 -7.67 -0.23
N ILE A 180 13.99 -7.33 0.99
CA ILE A 180 14.05 -5.97 1.53
C ILE A 180 15.50 -5.50 1.69
N PHE A 181 16.37 -6.34 2.24
CA PHE A 181 17.79 -6.04 2.40
C PHE A 181 18.51 -5.93 1.05
N GLN A 182 18.13 -6.75 0.07
CA GLN A 182 18.62 -6.59 -1.30
C GLN A 182 18.21 -5.24 -1.88
N ALA A 183 16.97 -4.79 -1.66
CA ALA A 183 16.49 -3.48 -2.12
C ALA A 183 17.25 -2.31 -1.50
N LEU A 184 17.80 -2.46 -0.27
CA LEU A 184 18.73 -1.49 0.31
C LEU A 184 20.07 -1.39 -0.45
N SER A 185 20.35 -2.24 -1.43
CA SER A 185 21.48 -2.00 -2.35
C SER A 185 21.18 -0.86 -3.35
N ASN A 186 19.90 -0.51 -3.55
CA ASN A 186 19.49 0.62 -4.39
C ASN A 186 19.57 1.94 -3.60
N PRO A 187 20.44 2.90 -3.99
CA PRO A 187 20.59 4.17 -3.26
C PRO A 187 19.32 5.01 -3.17
N SER A 188 18.36 4.80 -4.07
CA SER A 188 17.08 5.53 -4.13
C SER A 188 15.93 4.83 -3.41
N PHE A 189 16.15 3.64 -2.86
CA PHE A 189 15.17 2.91 -2.06
C PHE A 189 15.10 3.49 -0.64
N THR A 190 13.90 3.67 -0.11
CA THR A 190 13.67 4.08 1.29
C THR A 190 12.79 3.06 1.99
N LEU A 191 13.20 2.63 3.18
CA LEU A 191 12.45 1.73 4.04
C LEU A 191 11.87 2.53 5.21
N VAL A 192 10.55 2.54 5.34
CA VAL A 192 9.84 3.13 6.48
C VAL A 192 9.19 2.01 7.27
N ILE A 193 9.54 1.89 8.55
CA ILE A 193 9.05 0.85 9.46
C ILE A 193 8.13 1.50 10.48
N VAL A 194 6.88 1.06 10.53
CA VAL A 194 5.89 1.45 11.52
C VAL A 194 5.61 0.24 12.41
N ASP A 195 6.01 0.30 13.68
CA ASP A 195 5.83 -0.83 14.59
C ASP A 195 5.55 -0.39 16.03
N PHE A 196 4.53 -0.96 16.66
CA PHE A 196 4.09 -0.58 18.00
C PHE A 196 5.17 -0.81 19.06
N ASN A 197 5.84 -1.96 19.01
CA ASN A 197 6.91 -2.29 19.95
C ASN A 197 8.27 -1.78 19.45
N GLY A 198 8.46 -1.71 18.14
CA GLY A 198 9.70 -1.28 17.50
C GLY A 198 10.87 -2.12 17.96
N THR A 199 11.92 -1.48 18.46
CA THR A 199 13.09 -2.17 19.04
C THR A 199 12.85 -2.75 20.43
N LYS A 200 11.69 -2.53 21.06
CA LYS A 200 11.38 -3.16 22.34
C LYS A 200 11.00 -4.62 22.07
N ASP A 201 11.78 -5.55 22.57
CA ASP A 201 11.55 -7.00 22.46
C ASP A 201 11.50 -7.57 21.02
N ASN A 202 12.00 -6.83 20.02
CA ASN A 202 12.16 -7.31 18.65
C ASN A 202 13.60 -7.15 18.17
N LEU A 203 14.35 -8.25 18.22
CA LEU A 203 15.75 -8.32 17.81
C LEU A 203 15.95 -8.03 16.31
N HIS A 204 14.94 -8.27 15.46
CA HIS A 204 15.05 -8.02 14.02
C HIS A 204 15.03 -6.51 13.73
N ILE A 205 14.09 -5.77 14.31
CA ILE A 205 14.03 -4.32 14.16
C ILE A 205 15.25 -3.65 14.81
N GLU A 206 15.73 -4.18 15.94
CA GLU A 206 16.98 -3.73 16.56
C GLU A 206 18.19 -3.92 15.64
N ARG A 207 18.33 -5.10 15.01
CA ARG A 207 19.38 -5.36 14.01
C ARG A 207 19.30 -4.39 12.83
N ILE A 208 18.11 -4.13 12.32
CA ILE A 208 17.88 -3.19 11.22
C ILE A 208 18.30 -1.77 11.62
N LYS A 209 17.94 -1.32 12.82
CA LYS A 209 18.36 -0.02 13.36
C LYS A 209 19.88 0.10 13.46
N ASN A 210 20.56 -0.97 13.87
CA ASN A 210 22.01 -1.00 14.04
C ASN A 210 22.80 -0.92 12.72
N LEU A 211 22.13 -1.04 11.56
CA LEU A 211 22.77 -0.76 10.26
C LEU A 211 23.15 0.72 10.10
N ASN A 212 22.50 1.62 10.85
CA ASN A 212 22.75 3.07 10.83
C ASN A 212 22.68 3.66 9.41
N ASP A 213 21.73 3.19 8.60
CA ASP A 213 21.50 3.62 7.24
C ASP A 213 20.46 4.75 7.20
N SER A 214 20.79 5.87 6.56
CA SER A 214 19.90 7.05 6.49
C SER A 214 18.62 6.82 5.68
N ARG A 215 18.55 5.75 4.90
CA ARG A 215 17.37 5.37 4.11
C ARG A 215 16.36 4.54 4.91
N ILE A 216 16.69 4.19 6.15
CA ILE A 216 15.83 3.42 7.04
C ILE A 216 15.24 4.39 8.07
N ILE A 217 13.92 4.52 8.06
CA ILE A 217 13.17 5.37 8.97
C ILE A 217 12.31 4.46 9.86
N ILE A 218 12.46 4.57 11.17
CA ILE A 218 11.72 3.74 12.14
C ILE A 218 10.79 4.63 12.97
N LEU A 219 9.49 4.44 12.77
CA LEU A 219 8.39 5.03 13.51
C LEU A 219 7.88 3.99 14.52
N GLN A 220 8.26 4.17 15.79
CA GLN A 220 7.98 3.18 16.83
C GLN A 220 7.33 3.77 18.09
N GLY A 221 6.61 2.92 18.83
CA GLY A 221 5.95 3.24 20.09
C GLY A 221 4.43 3.34 19.97
N GLU A 222 3.75 3.55 21.10
CA GLU A 222 2.29 3.43 21.20
C GLU A 222 1.52 4.38 20.28
N PHE A 223 2.09 5.56 20.01
CA PHE A 223 1.49 6.55 19.11
C PHE A 223 1.89 6.34 17.65
N PHE A 224 3.19 6.29 17.38
CA PHE A 224 3.70 6.23 16.00
C PHE A 224 3.52 4.85 15.35
N GLY A 225 3.55 3.79 16.14
CA GLY A 225 3.49 2.40 15.70
C GLY A 225 2.10 1.76 15.77
N ASP A 226 1.11 2.44 16.32
CA ASP A 226 -0.27 1.96 16.33
C ASP A 226 -0.91 2.12 14.95
N PHE A 227 -1.48 1.03 14.42
CA PHE A 227 -2.04 1.02 13.07
C PHE A 227 -3.22 1.98 12.91
N LEU A 228 -4.06 2.10 13.93
CA LEU A 228 -5.21 3.02 13.88
C LEU A 228 -4.74 4.47 13.84
N THR A 229 -3.83 4.84 14.75
CA THR A 229 -3.25 6.19 14.81
C THR A 229 -2.51 6.51 13.53
N PHE A 230 -1.77 5.55 12.99
CA PHE A 230 -1.09 5.69 11.71
C PHE A 230 -2.08 5.97 10.56
N ALA A 231 -3.13 5.14 10.45
CA ALA A 231 -4.13 5.24 9.39
C ALA A 231 -4.99 6.51 9.48
N ASP A 232 -5.27 7.01 10.68
CA ASP A 232 -6.23 8.09 10.93
C ASP A 232 -5.55 9.47 11.08
N THR A 233 -4.34 9.50 11.66
CA THR A 233 -3.69 10.75 12.09
C THR A 233 -2.37 11.02 11.37
N LEU A 234 -1.54 9.99 11.13
CA LEU A 234 -0.19 10.18 10.59
C LEU A 234 -0.14 10.16 9.06
N MET A 235 -1.02 9.39 8.43
CA MET A 235 -1.11 9.39 6.97
C MET A 235 -1.50 10.78 6.47
N PRO A 236 -0.81 11.29 5.44
CA PRO A 236 -1.06 12.64 4.94
C PRO A 236 -2.46 12.74 4.34
N ASP A 237 -3.16 13.82 4.70
CA ASP A 237 -4.38 14.23 4.01
C ASP A 237 -4.00 15.13 2.83
N PHE A 238 -3.95 14.55 1.64
CA PHE A 238 -3.52 15.27 0.44
C PHE A 238 -4.51 16.36 0.02
N TYR A 239 -5.79 16.27 0.40
CA TYR A 239 -6.76 17.35 0.11
C TYR A 239 -6.48 18.60 0.96
N ASN A 240 -6.16 18.39 2.24
CA ASN A 240 -5.84 19.49 3.13
C ASN A 240 -4.49 20.14 2.80
N ILE A 241 -3.49 19.35 2.41
CA ILE A 241 -2.17 19.89 2.01
C ILE A 241 -2.30 20.79 0.77
N ASP A 242 -2.95 20.31 -0.30
CA ASP A 242 -3.14 21.09 -1.53
C ASP A 242 -4.00 22.35 -1.29
N SER A 243 -5.01 22.27 -0.41
CA SER A 243 -5.81 23.43 -0.01
C SER A 243 -5.00 24.46 0.75
N ASN A 244 -4.18 24.04 1.72
CA ASN A 244 -3.34 24.94 2.50
C ASN A 244 -2.24 25.57 1.66
N GLU A 245 -1.62 24.84 0.72
CA GLU A 245 -0.66 25.40 -0.23
C GLU A 245 -1.33 26.43 -1.15
N LYS A 246 -2.53 26.15 -1.68
CA LYS A 246 -3.29 27.11 -2.50
C LYS A 246 -3.68 28.36 -1.71
N ILE A 247 -4.10 28.21 -0.45
CA ILE A 247 -4.41 29.33 0.43
C ILE A 247 -3.15 30.14 0.73
N ALA A 248 -2.04 29.50 1.10
CA ALA A 248 -0.76 30.15 1.37
C ALA A 248 -0.23 30.91 0.14
N ASN A 249 -0.29 30.28 -1.04
CA ASN A 249 0.10 30.91 -2.31
C ASN A 249 -0.78 32.11 -2.67
N THR A 250 -2.08 32.02 -2.39
CA THR A 250 -3.03 33.11 -2.59
C THR A 250 -2.73 34.26 -1.63
N LEU A 251 -2.53 33.96 -0.34
CA LEU A 251 -2.17 34.95 0.68
C LEU A 251 -0.85 35.65 0.34
N ASN A 252 0.19 34.91 -0.06
CA ASN A 252 1.48 35.49 -0.45
C ASN A 252 1.32 36.46 -1.63
N LYS A 253 0.54 36.10 -2.67
CA LYS A 253 0.22 37.03 -3.76
C LYS A 253 -0.48 38.30 -3.27
N TYR A 254 -1.46 38.17 -2.37
CA TYR A 254 -2.16 39.33 -1.78
C TYR A 254 -1.24 40.22 -0.93
N PHE A 255 -0.24 39.65 -0.24
CA PHE A 255 0.71 40.42 0.57
C PHE A 255 1.83 41.03 -0.26
N ASP A 256 2.25 40.40 -1.36
CA ASP A 256 3.21 40.94 -2.32
C ASP A 256 2.61 42.07 -3.20
N GLU A 257 1.28 42.07 -3.39
CA GLU A 257 0.57 43.11 -4.16
C GLU A 257 0.20 44.37 -3.35
N LYS A 258 0.44 44.42 -2.03
CA LYS A 258 0.26 45.68 -1.27
C LYS A 258 1.42 46.63 -1.58
N PRO A 259 1.17 47.87 -2.06
CA PRO A 259 2.24 48.83 -2.25
C PRO A 259 2.79 49.27 -0.89
N LYS A 260 4.13 49.29 -0.77
CA LYS A 260 4.84 50.06 0.26
C LYS A 260 4.52 51.54 0.07
N GLY A 261 3.47 52.04 0.70
CA GLY A 261 3.04 53.43 0.61
C GLY A 261 2.70 54.02 1.96
N GLY A 262 3.64 54.77 2.52
CA GLY A 262 3.46 55.56 3.75
C GLY A 262 4.78 56.08 4.31
N LYS A 263 5.57 56.81 3.50
CA LYS A 263 6.70 57.59 4.01
C LYS A 263 6.17 58.86 4.70
N GLU A 264 6.78 59.16 5.83
CA GLU A 264 6.72 60.41 6.58
C GLU A 264 6.85 61.64 5.68
N GLY A 265 5.99 62.63 5.91
CA GLY A 265 6.14 63.98 5.39
C GLY A 265 6.33 64.95 6.55
N THR A 266 7.58 65.15 6.97
CA THR A 266 8.01 66.34 7.69
C THR A 266 8.23 67.46 6.68
N SER A 267 7.55 68.59 6.85
CA SER A 267 7.95 69.87 6.25
C SER A 267 7.76 70.96 7.30
N GLU A 268 8.87 71.39 7.89
CA GLU A 268 8.97 72.66 8.61
C GLU A 268 9.05 73.82 7.61
N GLY A 269 8.37 74.94 7.95
CA GLY A 269 8.83 76.32 7.72
C GLY A 269 8.46 77.01 6.39
N GLU A 270 7.53 77.99 6.44
CA GLU A 270 7.86 79.44 6.53
C GLU A 270 6.60 80.35 6.51
N LEU A 271 6.53 81.22 7.53
CA LEU A 271 6.12 82.64 7.54
C LEU A 271 4.79 83.06 6.88
N PHE A 272 3.77 83.39 7.69
CA PHE A 272 3.36 84.76 8.07
C PHE A 272 2.35 84.72 9.23
#